data_AF-A0A1X0RGP6-F1
#
_entry.id   AF-A0A1X0RGP6-F1
#
_cell.length_a   1.000
_cell.length_b   1.000
_cell.length_c   1.000
_cell.angle_alpha   90.00
_cell.angle_beta   90.00
_cell.angle_gamma   90.00
#
_symmetry.space_group_name_H-M   'P 1'
#
loop_
_entity.id
_entity.type
_entity.pdbx_description
1 polymer ?
#
loop_
_entity_poly.entity_id
_entity_poly.type
_entity_poly.pdbx_seq_one_letter_code
_entity_poly.pdbx_strand_id
1 'polypeptide(L)'
;MPPVNKKLVVNVKVSVSKRFITDNTVKTILLGEHDWNEPKLSFQGKTIARSEENGKVMYNILLDEANGHILKLIEAEDLLEDAVDEDYSTTQP
;
A
#
# COMPACT_ATOMS: atom_id res chain seq x y z
N MET A 1 18.17 15.33 -12.49
CA MET A 1 16.90 14.59 -12.35
C MET A 1 16.34 14.91 -10.97
N PRO A 2 15.13 15.45 -10.82
CA PRO A 2 14.52 15.53 -9.50
C PRO A 2 14.15 14.11 -9.04
N PRO A 3 14.16 13.83 -7.72
CA PRO A 3 13.55 12.60 -7.23
C PRO A 3 12.07 12.68 -7.61
N VAL A 4 11.58 11.63 -8.25
CA VAL A 4 10.16 11.47 -8.57
C VAL A 4 9.44 11.27 -7.24
N ASN A 5 9.14 12.37 -6.57
CA ASN A 5 8.11 12.44 -5.53
C ASN A 5 6.77 12.21 -6.25
N LYS A 6 6.52 10.97 -6.65
CA LYS A 6 5.18 10.51 -6.99
C LYS A 6 4.41 10.57 -5.67
N LYS A 7 3.83 11.73 -5.42
CA LYS A 7 2.81 11.90 -4.40
C LYS A 7 1.74 10.85 -4.71
N LEU A 8 1.71 9.74 -3.98
CA LEU A 8 0.63 8.75 -4.09
C LEU A 8 -0.70 9.51 -4.00
N VAL A 9 -1.44 9.47 -5.11
CA VAL A 9 -2.76 10.08 -5.24
C VAL A 9 -3.76 9.16 -4.51
N VAL A 10 -4.85 9.72 -4.03
CA VAL A 10 -5.97 8.91 -3.51
C VAL A 10 -6.48 8.00 -4.63
N ASN A 11 -7.01 6.82 -4.27
CA ASN A 11 -7.57 5.83 -5.19
C ASN A 11 -6.52 5.05 -6.01
N VAL A 12 -5.29 4.93 -5.51
CA VAL A 12 -4.21 4.16 -6.13
C VAL A 12 -4.15 2.77 -5.48
N LYS A 13 -3.96 1.73 -6.30
CA LYS A 13 -3.70 0.38 -5.82
C LYS A 13 -2.28 0.29 -5.26
N VAL A 14 -2.14 -0.33 -4.10
CA VAL A 14 -0.88 -0.51 -3.40
C VAL A 14 -0.78 -1.93 -2.85
N SER A 15 0.45 -2.40 -2.67
CA SER A 15 0.75 -3.64 -1.96
C SER A 15 1.36 -3.31 -0.61
N VAL A 16 0.78 -3.85 0.46
CA VAL A 16 1.19 -3.62 1.85
C VAL A 16 1.84 -4.88 2.40
N SER A 17 3.08 -4.79 2.85
CA SER A 17 3.75 -5.93 3.50
C SER A 17 3.16 -6.21 4.88
N LYS A 18 3.06 -7.51 5.25
CA LYS A 18 2.63 -7.92 6.60
C LYS A 18 3.41 -7.27 7.75
N ARG A 19 4.64 -6.81 7.50
CA ARG A 19 5.53 -6.20 8.51
C ARG A 19 4.99 -4.86 9.02
N PHE A 20 4.19 -4.18 8.21
CA PHE A 20 3.64 -2.88 8.51
C PHE A 20 2.24 -2.92 9.12
N ILE A 21 1.64 -4.11 9.14
CA ILE A 21 0.34 -4.35 9.77
C ILE A 21 0.55 -4.50 11.28
N THR A 22 0.41 -3.38 11.97
CA THR A 22 0.51 -3.28 13.44
C THR A 22 -0.84 -3.34 14.13
N ASP A 23 -1.94 -3.07 13.42
CA ASP A 23 -3.29 -3.16 13.97
C ASP A 23 -3.65 -4.63 14.27
N ASN A 24 -3.91 -4.93 15.54
CA ASN A 24 -4.23 -6.27 16.00
C ASN A 24 -5.55 -6.81 15.43
N THR A 25 -6.52 -5.94 15.16
CA THR A 25 -7.82 -6.33 14.57
C THR A 25 -7.61 -6.78 13.14
N VAL A 26 -6.92 -5.95 12.34
CA VAL A 26 -6.57 -6.27 10.94
C VAL A 26 -5.71 -7.53 10.88
N LYS A 27 -4.71 -7.65 11.76
CA LYS A 27 -3.87 -8.85 11.84
C LYS A 27 -4.69 -10.11 12.14
N THR A 28 -5.65 -10.04 13.06
CA THR A 28 -6.50 -11.20 13.40
C THR A 28 -7.37 -11.62 12.22
N ILE A 29 -7.90 -10.67 11.46
CA ILE A 29 -8.69 -10.95 10.25
C ILE A 29 -7.81 -11.66 9.21
N LEU A 30 -6.65 -11.08 8.89
CA LEU A 30 -5.77 -11.60 7.85
C LEU A 30 -5.13 -12.95 8.25
N LEU A 31 -4.90 -13.20 9.55
CA LEU A 31 -4.47 -14.51 10.06
C LEU A 31 -5.50 -15.62 9.88
N GLY A 32 -6.78 -15.27 9.72
CA GLY A 32 -7.84 -16.24 9.44
C GLY A 32 -7.73 -16.88 8.06
N GLU A 33 -7.14 -16.15 7.10
CA GLU A 33 -7.09 -16.56 5.69
C GLU A 33 -5.67 -16.78 5.16
N HIS A 34 -4.63 -16.25 5.83
CA HIS A 34 -3.24 -16.27 5.34
C HIS A 34 -2.22 -16.80 6.37
N ASP A 35 -1.22 -17.54 5.88
CA ASP A 35 -0.09 -17.99 6.70
C ASP A 35 0.92 -16.85 6.95
N TRP A 36 0.95 -16.36 8.18
CA TRP A 36 1.87 -15.30 8.60
C TRP A 36 3.34 -15.68 8.55
N ASN A 37 3.70 -16.95 8.32
CA ASN A 37 5.08 -17.37 8.15
C ASN A 37 5.59 -17.15 6.71
N GLU A 38 4.70 -16.93 5.75
CA GLU A 38 5.08 -16.75 4.35
C GLU A 38 5.98 -15.50 4.19
N PRO A 39 7.22 -15.66 3.67
CA PRO A 39 8.23 -14.59 3.70
C PRO A 39 7.88 -13.39 2.83
N LYS A 40 7.04 -13.58 1.81
CA LYS A 40 6.61 -12.53 0.86
C LYS A 40 5.14 -12.14 1.03
N LEU A 41 4.53 -12.45 2.18
CA LEU A 41 3.12 -12.12 2.41
C LEU A 41 2.91 -10.60 2.35
N SER A 42 2.09 -10.21 1.38
CA SER A 42 1.67 -8.83 1.14
C SER A 42 0.20 -8.82 0.74
N PHE A 43 -0.45 -7.72 1.04
CA PHE A 43 -1.89 -7.56 0.89
C PHE A 43 -2.18 -6.42 -0.08
N GLN A 44 -3.06 -6.67 -1.04
CA GLN A 44 -3.51 -5.60 -1.93
C GLN A 44 -4.50 -4.68 -1.20
N GLY A 45 -4.42 -3.40 -1.54
CA GLY A 45 -5.38 -2.43 -1.05
C GLY A 45 -5.37 -1.16 -1.90
N LYS A 46 -6.16 -0.20 -1.46
CA LYS A 46 -6.33 1.08 -2.14
C LYS A 46 -6.14 2.24 -1.18
N THR A 47 -5.37 3.24 -1.60
CA THR A 47 -5.30 4.50 -0.86
C THR A 47 -6.66 5.20 -0.89
N ILE A 48 -7.16 5.63 0.26
CA ILE A 48 -8.44 6.34 0.39
C ILE A 48 -8.29 7.76 0.94
N ALA A 49 -7.19 8.04 1.63
CA ALA A 49 -6.83 9.39 2.04
C ALA A 49 -5.32 9.52 2.22
N ARG A 50 -4.87 10.77 2.18
CA ARG A 50 -3.50 11.18 2.53
C ARG A 50 -3.59 12.34 3.50
N SER A 51 -2.79 12.29 4.56
CA SER A 51 -2.61 13.39 5.49
C SER A 51 -1.13 13.61 5.78
N GLU A 52 -0.79 14.76 6.33
CA GLU A 52 0.54 15.00 6.89
C GLU A 52 0.37 15.24 8.39
N GLU A 53 1.09 14.46 9.20
CA GLU A 53 1.06 14.53 10.66
C GLU A 53 2.50 14.62 11.16
N ASN A 54 2.83 15.67 11.92
CA ASN A 54 4.17 15.91 12.47
C ASN A 54 5.30 15.89 11.40
N GLY A 55 5.04 16.44 10.21
CA GLY A 55 5.99 16.44 9.08
C GLY A 55 6.20 15.07 8.43
N LYS A 56 5.37 14.08 8.78
CA LYS A 56 5.33 12.75 8.14
C LYS A 56 4.06 12.61 7.32
N VAL A 57 4.19 12.12 6.11
CA VAL A 57 3.03 11.81 5.29
C VAL A 57 2.47 10.45 5.70
N MET A 58 1.15 10.42 5.88
CA MET A 58 0.35 9.28 6.28
C MET A 58 -0.62 8.92 5.16
N TYR A 59 -0.78 7.63 4.89
CA TYR A 59 -1.75 7.08 3.97
C TYR A 59 -2.77 6.23 4.70
N ASN A 60 -4.04 6.50 4.43
CA ASN A 60 -5.12 5.61 4.81
C ASN A 60 -5.35 4.64 3.66
N ILE A 61 -5.22 3.34 3.93
CA ILE A 61 -5.39 2.28 2.94
C ILE A 61 -6.51 1.36 3.38
N LEU A 62 -7.42 1.09 2.45
CA LEU A 62 -8.43 0.06 2.59
C LEU A 62 -7.87 -1.22 1.95
N LEU A 63 -7.67 -2.27 2.74
CA LEU A 63 -7.25 -3.57 2.21
C LEU A 63 -8.43 -4.30 1.60
N ASP A 64 -8.21 -5.01 0.50
CA ASP A 64 -9.24 -5.76 -0.21
C ASP A 64 -9.75 -6.95 0.64
N GLU A 65 -8.86 -7.54 1.44
CA GLU A 65 -9.14 -8.70 2.31
C GLU A 65 -9.66 -8.31 3.69
N ALA A 66 -9.37 -7.09 4.17
CA ALA A 66 -9.86 -6.56 5.44
C ALA A 66 -10.91 -5.46 5.21
N ASN A 67 -11.87 -5.73 4.33
CA ASN A 67 -12.91 -4.78 3.94
C ASN A 67 -13.61 -4.16 5.17
N GLY A 68 -13.53 -2.84 5.27
CA GLY A 68 -14.08 -2.07 6.40
C GLY A 68 -13.03 -1.57 7.40
N HIS A 69 -11.80 -2.08 7.34
CA HIS A 69 -10.70 -1.61 8.17
C HIS A 69 -9.72 -0.74 7.38
N ILE A 70 -9.37 0.40 7.98
CA ILE A 70 -8.45 1.37 7.40
C ILE A 70 -7.10 1.22 8.08
N LEU A 71 -6.06 0.88 7.32
CA LEU A 71 -4.68 0.92 7.77
C LEU A 71 -4.08 2.31 7.58
N LYS A 72 -3.35 2.78 8.59
CA LYS A 72 -2.57 4.01 8.51
C LYS A 72 -1.08 3.67 8.36
N LEU A 73 -0.49 4.04 7.23
CA LEU A 73 0.92 3.77 6.91
C LEU A 73 1.68 5.07 6.62
N ILE A 74 2.98 5.10 6.91
CA ILE A 74 3.83 6.31 6.74
C ILE A 74 4.56 6.23 5.38
N GLU A 75 4.60 7.33 4.60
CA GLU A 75 5.20 7.40 3.25
C GLU A 75 6.66 6.95 3.19
N ALA A 76 7.41 7.07 4.29
CA ALA A 76 8.86 7.00 4.28
C ALA A 76 9.45 5.61 3.98
N GLU A 77 8.76 4.50 4.29
CA GLU A 77 9.38 3.15 4.23
C GLU A 77 8.43 2.01 3.82
N ASP A 78 7.17 2.33 3.49
CA ASP A 78 6.06 1.43 3.83
C ASP A 78 5.15 1.04 2.64
N LEU A 79 5.16 1.82 1.56
CA LEU A 79 4.34 1.58 0.37
C LEU A 79 5.22 1.36 -0.86
N LEU A 80 5.19 0.14 -1.42
CA LEU A 80 5.64 -0.10 -2.78
C LEU A 80 4.47 0.25 -3.71
N GLU A 81 4.63 1.30 -4.52
CA GLU A 81 3.77 1.50 -5.68
C GLU A 81 3.93 0.28 -6.59
N ASP A 82 2.83 -0.39 -6.93
CA ASP A 82 2.84 -1.35 -8.04
C ASP A 82 3.17 -0.54 -9.31
N ALA A 83 4.42 -0.64 -9.75
CA ALA A 83 4.82 -0.11 -11.04
C ALA A 83 4.14 -0.97 -12.11
N VAL A 84 2.96 -0.55 -12.56
CA VAL A 84 2.47 -0.94 -13.87
C VAL A 84 3.41 -0.30 -14.89
N ASP A 85 4.44 -1.05 -15.28
CA ASP A 85 5.11 -0.81 -16.57
C ASP A 85 4.05 -1.08 -17.65
N GLU A 86 3.24 -0.07 -17.97
CA GLU A 86 2.55 -0.01 -19.25
C GLU A 86 3.65 0.15 -20.30
N ASP A 87 4.14 -0.98 -20.81
CA ASP A 87 4.98 -1.08 -21.99
C ASP A 87 4.20 -0.57 -23.21
N TYR A 88 4.10 0.76 -23.34
CA TYR A 88 3.76 1.41 -24.60
C TYR A 88 4.99 1.34 -25.50
N SER A 89 5.34 0.14 -25.96
CA SER A 89 6.11 -0.02 -27.19
C SER A 89 5.20 0.31 -28.39
N THR A 90 4.82 1.58 -28.51
CA THR A 90 4.49 2.16 -29.82
C THR A 90 5.81 2.50 -30.47
N THR A 91 6.22 1.70 -31.44
CA THR A 91 7.20 2.12 -32.43
C THR A 91 6.69 1.72 -33.81
N GLN A 92 6.02 2.68 -34.44
CA GLN A 92 6.04 2.92 -35.88
C GLN A 92 6.42 4.41 -36.05
N PRO A 93 7.15 4.82 -37.09
CA PRO A 93 7.19 4.24 -38.43
C PRO A 93 8.53 3.60 -38.85
#